data_AF-A0A7S2WU05-F1
#
_entry.id   AF-A0A7S2WU05-F1
#
_cell.length_a   1.000
_cell.length_b   1.000
_cell.length_c   1.000
_cell.angle_alpha   90.00
_cell.angle_beta   90.00
_cell.angle_gamma   90.00
#
_symmetry.space_group_name_H-M   'P 1'
#
loop_
_entity.id
_entity.type
_entity.pdbx_description
1 polymer ?
#
loop_
_entity_poly.entity_id
_entity_poly.type
_entity_poly.pdbx_seq_one_letter_code
_entity_poly.pdbx_strand_id
1 'polypeptide(L)'
;EEETSRDIGRTVMEGRDAEPSNGASSPPTSLLLTPDETLTFTWTREKDLPKATLSAYNSSNNTVLTFKVKTTAPKRYHVRPPHGFVRPGETASILLSMAARDTASLWWDAVDSKGEQIKTEDKFQVQFAVVPESFASQFLQGDVDEKEVMKSIQNLWKELGELDKAQQKKRITSKRLTTKFEFPMNLSSTVAPRNLPASAGA
;
A
#
# COMPACT_ATOMS: atom_id res chain seq x y z
N GLU A 1 58.32 -57.68 -33.40
CA GLU A 1 57.11 -56.85 -33.34
C GLU A 1 57.35 -55.82 -32.24
N GLU A 2 58.16 -54.77 -32.41
CA GLU A 2 58.20 -53.65 -33.37
C GLU A 2 56.98 -52.72 -33.34
N GLU A 3 57.13 -51.67 -32.52
CA GLU A 3 56.94 -50.21 -32.71
C GLU A 3 55.77 -49.57 -33.49
N THR A 4 55.50 -48.32 -33.06
CA THR A 4 54.86 -47.15 -33.73
C THR A 4 53.33 -47.13 -33.89
N SER A 5 52.56 -46.16 -33.37
CA SER A 5 52.56 -44.67 -33.35
C SER A 5 51.75 -44.01 -34.49
N ARG A 6 51.05 -42.93 -34.11
CA ARG A 6 50.30 -41.89 -34.89
C ARG A 6 48.84 -42.19 -35.23
N ASP A 7 47.92 -41.23 -35.31
CA ASP A 7 47.75 -39.83 -34.85
C ASP A 7 46.32 -39.42 -35.32
N ILE A 8 45.79 -38.32 -34.76
CA ILE A 8 44.72 -37.42 -35.26
C ILE A 8 43.28 -37.90 -35.54
N GLY A 9 42.34 -37.24 -34.87
CA GLY A 9 40.94 -37.14 -35.28
C GLY A 9 40.06 -36.30 -34.35
N ARG A 10 40.06 -34.97 -34.55
CA ARG A 10 39.09 -34.01 -33.98
C ARG A 10 37.64 -34.49 -34.10
N THR A 11 36.82 -34.27 -33.08
CA THR A 11 35.42 -33.83 -33.24
C THR A 11 34.99 -32.98 -32.05
N VAL A 12 34.53 -31.78 -32.40
CA VAL A 12 33.85 -30.78 -31.58
C VAL A 12 32.39 -31.22 -31.40
N MET A 13 31.88 -31.19 -30.17
CA MET A 13 30.47 -30.89 -29.84
C MET A 13 30.47 -30.24 -28.45
N GLU A 14 30.26 -28.92 -28.35
CA GLU A 14 28.96 -28.31 -28.01
C GLU A 14 28.37 -28.94 -26.74
N GLY A 15 28.41 -28.28 -25.58
CA GLY A 15 27.81 -26.96 -25.38
C GLY A 15 26.57 -27.13 -24.52
N ARG A 16 26.78 -27.46 -23.24
CA ARG A 16 25.76 -27.39 -22.19
C ARG A 16 26.49 -27.06 -20.91
N ASP A 17 26.36 -25.82 -20.45
CA ASP A 17 26.12 -25.52 -19.04
C ASP A 17 25.70 -24.04 -18.93
N ALA A 18 24.43 -23.89 -18.57
CA ALA A 18 23.76 -22.76 -17.95
C ALA A 18 24.20 -21.34 -18.34
N GLU A 19 23.39 -20.71 -19.19
CA GLU A 19 23.11 -19.28 -19.07
C GLU A 19 22.86 -18.90 -17.60
N PRO A 20 23.55 -17.90 -17.03
CA PRO A 20 22.94 -17.13 -15.97
C PRO A 20 21.81 -16.36 -16.64
N SER A 21 20.60 -16.91 -16.56
CA SER A 21 19.39 -16.13 -16.81
C SER A 21 19.37 -15.00 -15.78
N ASN A 22 19.95 -13.86 -16.18
CA ASN A 22 19.74 -12.58 -15.53
C ASN A 22 18.33 -12.13 -15.94
N GLY A 23 17.35 -12.93 -15.51
CA GLY A 23 15.95 -12.80 -15.81
C GLY A 23 15.36 -11.75 -14.89
N ALA A 24 15.14 -10.57 -15.46
CA ALA A 24 14.19 -9.57 -15.01
C ALA A 24 14.22 -9.23 -13.51
N SER A 25 14.90 -8.13 -13.19
CA SER A 25 14.64 -7.32 -12.01
C SER A 25 13.25 -6.67 -12.06
N SER A 26 12.18 -7.45 -12.16
CA SER A 26 10.88 -7.02 -11.67
C SER A 26 10.94 -7.12 -10.15
N PRO A 27 10.69 -6.05 -9.38
CA PRO A 27 10.58 -6.21 -7.94
C PRO A 27 9.41 -7.19 -7.70
N PRO A 28 9.63 -8.34 -7.04
CA PRO A 28 8.50 -9.18 -6.66
C PRO A 28 7.61 -8.31 -5.78
N THR A 29 6.40 -8.04 -6.24
CA THR A 29 5.36 -7.31 -5.50
C THR A 29 5.05 -8.08 -4.22
N SER A 30 5.88 -7.82 -3.21
CA SER A 30 5.92 -8.55 -1.94
C SER A 30 4.87 -8.02 -0.96
N LEU A 31 4.19 -6.92 -1.30
CA LEU A 31 3.07 -6.39 -0.53
C LEU A 31 1.77 -6.58 -1.32
N LEU A 32 0.92 -7.48 -0.84
CA LEU A 32 -0.41 -7.74 -1.37
C LEU A 32 -1.43 -6.86 -0.63
N LEU A 33 -2.17 -6.08 -1.40
CA LEU A 33 -3.21 -5.20 -0.86
C LEU A 33 -4.58 -5.87 -1.03
N THR A 34 -5.44 -5.77 -0.03
CA THR A 34 -6.82 -6.25 -0.11
C THR A 34 -7.74 -5.24 0.57
N PRO A 35 -8.64 -4.57 -0.18
CA PRO A 35 -8.84 -4.66 -1.63
C PRO A 35 -7.68 -4.03 -2.42
N ASP A 36 -7.56 -4.42 -3.69
CA ASP A 36 -6.39 -4.09 -4.50
C ASP A 36 -6.67 -3.08 -5.64
N GLU A 37 -7.94 -2.83 -5.96
CA GLU A 37 -8.34 -1.81 -6.93
C GLU A 37 -9.24 -0.73 -6.34
N THR A 38 -10.29 -1.11 -5.60
CA THR A 38 -11.33 -0.19 -5.11
C THR A 38 -11.50 -0.30 -3.60
N LEU A 39 -11.40 0.83 -2.90
CA LEU A 39 -11.72 0.94 -1.48
C LEU A 39 -13.19 1.31 -1.30
N THR A 40 -13.95 0.39 -0.72
CA THR A 40 -15.36 0.61 -0.39
C THR A 40 -15.49 1.18 1.02
N PHE A 41 -16.02 2.39 1.09
CA PHE A 41 -16.38 3.08 2.32
C PHE A 41 -17.83 2.78 2.66
N THR A 42 -18.04 2.00 3.71
CA THR A 42 -19.38 1.58 4.14
C THR A 42 -19.86 2.41 5.33
N TRP A 43 -21.11 2.85 5.28
CA TRP A 43 -21.84 3.36 6.45
C TRP A 43 -22.53 2.22 7.18
N THR A 44 -21.96 1.78 8.30
CA THR A 44 -22.58 0.73 9.13
C THR A 44 -23.82 1.25 9.87
N ARG A 45 -23.82 2.54 10.24
CA ARG A 45 -24.93 3.21 10.93
C ARG A 45 -25.06 4.63 10.44
N GLU A 46 -26.27 5.19 10.51
CA GLU A 46 -26.56 6.59 10.17
C GLU A 46 -25.65 7.59 10.88
N LYS A 47 -25.18 7.27 12.09
CA LYS A 47 -24.34 8.19 12.91
C LYS A 47 -22.83 7.93 12.80
N ASP A 48 -22.44 6.87 12.09
CA ASP A 48 -21.04 6.48 11.97
C ASP A 48 -20.39 7.21 10.79
N LEU A 49 -19.09 7.49 10.94
CA LEU A 49 -18.28 7.91 9.81
C LEU A 49 -18.10 6.72 8.86
N PRO A 50 -18.16 6.95 7.55
CA PRO A 50 -17.88 5.92 6.57
C PRO A 50 -16.44 5.45 6.72
N LYS A 51 -16.27 4.13 6.73
CA LYS A 51 -14.98 3.48 6.94
C LYS A 51 -14.70 2.46 5.86
N ALA A 52 -13.42 2.34 5.51
CA ALA A 52 -12.88 1.29 4.68
C ALA A 52 -11.67 0.66 5.39
N THR A 53 -11.49 -0.64 5.24
CA THR A 53 -10.33 -1.35 5.75
C THR A 53 -9.49 -1.84 4.58
N LEU A 54 -8.20 -1.56 4.65
CA LEU A 54 -7.21 -2.03 3.70
C LEU A 54 -6.23 -2.95 4.44
N SER A 55 -6.12 -4.19 3.98
CA SER A 55 -5.13 -5.14 4.46
C SER A 55 -3.90 -5.08 3.58
N ALA A 56 -2.72 -4.97 4.19
CA ALA A 56 -1.44 -4.99 3.51
C ALA A 56 -0.62 -6.18 4.02
N TYR A 57 -0.62 -7.26 3.25
CA TYR A 57 0.06 -8.52 3.59
C TYR A 57 1.44 -8.59 2.95
N ASN A 58 2.46 -8.87 3.74
CA ASN A 58 3.82 -9.08 3.25
C ASN A 58 4.05 -10.56 2.94
N SER A 59 4.05 -10.90 1.64
CA SER A 59 4.27 -12.26 1.14
C SER A 59 5.74 -12.66 1.04
N SER A 60 6.68 -11.79 1.42
CA SER A 60 8.10 -12.15 1.44
C SER A 60 8.43 -13.08 2.60
N ASN A 61 9.50 -13.87 2.43
CA ASN A 61 9.96 -14.81 3.45
C ASN A 61 10.93 -14.18 4.47
N ASN A 62 11.67 -13.14 4.07
CA ASN A 62 12.74 -12.59 4.91
C ASN A 62 12.95 -11.08 4.77
N THR A 63 12.08 -10.35 4.07
CA THR A 63 12.24 -8.90 3.89
C THR A 63 11.16 -8.13 4.63
N VAL A 64 11.56 -7.20 5.50
CA VAL A 64 10.61 -6.25 6.09
C VAL A 64 10.25 -5.21 5.04
N LEU A 65 8.96 -4.91 4.92
CA LEU A 65 8.47 -3.87 4.02
C LEU A 65 7.98 -2.67 4.84
N THR A 66 8.14 -1.47 4.30
CA THR A 66 7.45 -0.28 4.79
C THR A 66 6.36 0.12 3.83
N PHE A 67 5.26 0.66 4.36
CA PHE A 67 4.21 1.27 3.55
C PHE A 67 3.95 2.71 3.97
N LYS A 68 3.42 3.50 3.04
CA LYS A 68 2.93 4.85 3.25
C LYS A 68 1.68 5.08 2.41
N VAL A 69 0.61 5.53 3.05
CA VAL A 69 -0.65 5.85 2.40
C VAL A 69 -0.70 7.34 2.09
N LYS A 70 -1.09 7.66 0.85
CA LYS A 70 -1.34 9.01 0.36
C LYS A 70 -2.76 9.07 -0.22
N THR A 71 -3.33 10.26 -0.24
CA THR A 71 -4.65 10.52 -0.84
C THR A 71 -4.62 11.86 -1.57
N THR A 72 -5.45 12.00 -2.60
CA THR A 72 -5.68 13.28 -3.30
C THR A 72 -6.48 14.26 -2.45
N ALA A 73 -7.17 13.80 -1.39
CA ALA A 73 -7.98 14.64 -0.51
C ALA A 73 -7.63 14.44 0.98
N PRO A 74 -6.42 14.81 1.43
CA PRO A 74 -5.94 14.54 2.79
C PRO A 74 -6.74 15.25 3.89
N LYS A 75 -7.50 16.30 3.56
CA LYS A 75 -8.40 16.97 4.52
C LYS A 75 -9.70 16.18 4.75
N ARG A 76 -10.13 15.38 3.77
CA ARG A 76 -11.38 14.64 3.80
C ARG A 76 -11.26 13.25 4.39
N TYR A 77 -10.04 12.71 4.48
CA TYR A 77 -9.82 11.35 4.93
C TYR A 77 -8.78 11.29 6.04
N HIS A 78 -9.07 10.46 7.04
CA HIS A 78 -8.15 10.05 8.07
C HIS A 78 -7.69 8.62 7.78
N VAL A 79 -6.38 8.39 7.87
CA VAL A 79 -5.77 7.07 7.67
C VAL A 79 -5.02 6.69 8.93
N ARG A 80 -5.27 5.48 9.46
CA ARG A 80 -4.55 4.95 10.61
C ARG A 80 -4.16 3.47 10.43
N PRO A 81 -2.89 3.11 10.60
CA PRO A 81 -1.73 4.02 10.59
C PRO A 81 -1.47 4.60 9.19
N PRO A 82 -0.98 5.85 9.05
CA PRO A 82 -0.70 6.45 7.73
C PRO A 82 0.57 5.91 7.06
N HIS A 83 1.46 5.31 7.85
CA HIS A 83 2.67 4.61 7.42
C HIS A 83 3.03 3.58 8.49
N GLY A 84 3.79 2.56 8.11
CA GLY A 84 4.16 1.47 9.02
C GLY A 84 5.15 0.51 8.41
N PHE A 85 5.47 -0.55 9.16
CA PHE A 85 6.19 -1.72 8.68
C PHE A 85 5.28 -2.93 8.64
N VAL A 86 5.65 -3.90 7.81
CA VAL A 86 5.02 -5.22 7.73
C VAL A 86 6.14 -6.24 7.69
N ARG A 87 6.25 -7.08 8.73
CA ARG A 87 7.28 -8.14 8.75
C ARG A 87 6.95 -9.25 7.77
N PRO A 88 7.92 -10.10 7.40
CA PRO A 88 7.65 -11.28 6.58
C PRO A 88 6.48 -12.11 7.13
N GLY A 89 5.50 -12.41 6.28
CA GLY A 89 4.30 -13.18 6.66
C GLY A 89 3.28 -12.43 7.52
N GLU A 90 3.49 -11.16 7.86
CA GLU A 90 2.52 -10.36 8.62
C GLU A 90 1.54 -9.60 7.71
N THR A 91 0.39 -9.22 8.29
CA THR A 91 -0.58 -8.32 7.67
C THR A 91 -0.75 -7.07 8.51
N ALA A 92 -0.58 -5.90 7.90
CA ALA A 92 -0.98 -4.64 8.51
C ALA A 92 -2.42 -4.29 8.14
N SER A 93 -3.24 -3.97 9.15
CA SER A 93 -4.61 -3.47 8.96
C SER A 93 -4.61 -1.94 8.97
N ILE A 94 -5.00 -1.33 7.86
CA ILE A 94 -5.06 0.10 7.67
C ILE A 94 -6.53 0.52 7.63
N LEU A 95 -6.95 1.31 8.62
CA LEU A 95 -8.29 1.88 8.69
C LEU A 95 -8.32 3.25 8.02
N LEU A 96 -9.21 3.42 7.06
CA LEU A 96 -9.51 4.68 6.41
C LEU A 96 -10.91 5.13 6.84
N SER A 97 -11.06 6.39 7.23
CA SER A 97 -12.35 6.96 7.59
C SER A 97 -12.48 8.37 7.03
N MET A 98 -13.67 8.77 6.63
CA MET A 98 -13.89 10.13 6.16
C MET A 98 -14.07 11.11 7.34
N ALA A 99 -13.69 12.37 7.13
CA ALA A 99 -13.88 13.43 8.09
C ALA A 99 -15.38 13.72 8.27
N ALA A 100 -15.76 14.12 9.48
CA ALA A 100 -17.16 14.39 9.81
C ALA A 100 -17.77 15.43 8.86
N ARG A 101 -17.14 16.59 8.69
CA ARG A 101 -17.67 17.66 7.81
C ARG A 101 -18.02 17.15 6.41
N ASP A 102 -17.11 16.42 5.77
CA ASP A 102 -17.32 15.91 4.42
C ASP A 102 -18.37 14.78 4.38
N THR A 103 -18.48 14.01 5.47
CA THR A 103 -19.49 12.94 5.61
C THR A 103 -20.91 13.52 5.50
N ALA A 104 -21.14 14.72 6.04
CA ALA A 104 -22.41 15.44 5.92
C ALA A 104 -22.76 15.73 4.45
N SER A 105 -21.81 16.27 3.71
CA SER A 105 -22.00 16.63 2.30
C SER A 105 -22.30 15.39 1.47
N LEU A 106 -21.51 14.32 1.61
CA LEU A 106 -21.79 13.06 0.90
C LEU A 106 -23.13 12.45 1.27
N TRP A 107 -23.58 12.57 2.53
CA TRP A 107 -24.90 12.07 2.91
C TRP A 107 -26.02 12.81 2.16
N TRP A 108 -25.97 14.13 2.09
CA TRP A 108 -26.98 14.91 1.37
C TRP A 108 -26.95 14.64 -0.13
N ASP A 109 -25.75 14.56 -0.71
CA ASP A 109 -25.59 14.16 -2.12
C ASP A 109 -26.20 12.77 -2.38
N ALA A 110 -26.07 11.83 -1.43
CA ALA A 110 -26.67 10.49 -1.54
C ALA A 110 -28.20 10.53 -1.48
N VAL A 111 -28.75 11.38 -0.61
CA VAL A 111 -30.21 11.56 -0.48
C VAL A 111 -30.78 12.14 -1.77
N ASP A 112 -30.13 13.17 -2.33
CA ASP A 112 -30.55 13.81 -3.58
C ASP A 112 -30.43 12.84 -4.77
N SER A 113 -29.40 11.99 -4.79
CA SER A 113 -29.21 10.95 -5.81
C SER A 113 -30.05 9.69 -5.58
N LYS A 114 -30.96 9.67 -4.57
CA LYS A 114 -31.77 8.51 -4.19
C LYS A 114 -30.94 7.24 -3.90
N GLY A 115 -29.74 7.41 -3.37
CA GLY A 115 -28.82 6.33 -3.04
C GLY A 115 -28.05 5.76 -4.22
N GLU A 116 -28.06 6.42 -5.38
CA GLU A 116 -27.15 6.07 -6.48
C GLU A 116 -25.68 6.30 -6.07
N GLN A 117 -24.79 5.54 -6.71
CA GLN A 117 -23.35 5.62 -6.44
C GLN A 117 -22.83 7.04 -6.66
N ILE A 118 -22.49 7.72 -5.56
CA ILE A 118 -21.86 9.04 -5.66
C ILE A 118 -20.46 8.86 -6.23
N LYS A 119 -20.21 9.54 -7.35
CA LYS A 119 -18.91 9.53 -8.00
C LYS A 119 -17.96 10.47 -7.27
N THR A 120 -16.95 9.91 -6.64
CA THR A 120 -15.85 10.67 -6.04
C THR A 120 -14.60 10.56 -6.89
N GLU A 121 -13.92 11.69 -7.11
CA GLU A 121 -12.65 11.72 -7.86
C GLU A 121 -11.44 11.37 -6.97
N ASP A 122 -11.69 11.08 -5.70
CA ASP A 122 -10.66 10.80 -4.71
C ASP A 122 -9.99 9.47 -4.96
N LYS A 123 -8.65 9.52 -4.87
CA LYS A 123 -7.79 8.37 -5.09
C LYS A 123 -6.87 8.21 -3.90
N PHE A 124 -6.64 6.96 -3.54
CA PHE A 124 -5.62 6.58 -2.60
C PHE A 124 -4.42 6.01 -3.35
N GLN A 125 -3.24 6.20 -2.77
CA GLN A 125 -2.01 5.61 -3.27
C GLN A 125 -1.25 5.02 -2.08
N VAL A 126 -1.00 3.72 -2.15
CA VAL A 126 -0.17 3.02 -1.18
C VAL A 126 1.21 2.86 -1.80
N GLN A 127 2.18 3.52 -1.21
CA GLN A 127 3.58 3.34 -1.56
C GLN A 127 4.19 2.31 -0.64
N PHE A 128 5.08 1.47 -1.17
CA PHE A 128 5.82 0.52 -0.37
C PHE A 128 7.23 0.30 -0.90
N ALA A 129 8.14 -0.05 0.00
CA ALA A 129 9.53 -0.29 -0.30
C ALA A 129 10.12 -1.34 0.65
N VAL A 130 11.19 -1.99 0.20
CA VAL A 130 11.99 -2.88 1.04
C VAL A 130 12.75 -2.04 2.07
N VAL A 131 12.69 -2.46 3.32
CA VAL A 131 13.44 -1.85 4.42
C VAL A 131 14.86 -2.40 4.42
N PRO A 132 15.90 -1.55 4.45
CA PRO A 132 17.28 -2.00 4.60
C PRO A 132 17.46 -2.84 5.87
N GLU A 133 18.26 -3.89 5.81
CA GLU A 133 18.47 -4.82 6.94
C GLU A 133 19.05 -4.14 8.19
N SER A 134 19.93 -3.15 7.99
CA SER A 134 20.48 -2.32 9.08
C SER A 134 19.38 -1.60 9.85
N PHE A 135 18.37 -1.11 9.14
CA PHE A 135 17.21 -0.47 9.73
C PHE A 135 16.32 -1.54 10.37
N ALA A 136 15.96 -2.61 9.65
CA ALA A 136 15.08 -3.67 10.15
C ALA A 136 15.59 -4.28 11.48
N SER A 137 16.89 -4.55 11.59
CA SER A 137 17.50 -5.14 12.79
C SER A 137 17.26 -4.31 14.06
N GLN A 138 17.24 -2.99 13.93
CA GLN A 138 16.98 -2.07 15.05
C GLN A 138 15.55 -2.18 15.61
N PHE A 139 14.56 -2.49 14.74
CA PHE A 139 13.14 -2.59 15.14
C PHE A 139 12.68 -4.03 15.41
N LEU A 140 13.40 -5.03 14.89
CA LEU A 140 13.11 -6.44 15.13
C LEU A 140 13.64 -6.92 16.49
N GLN A 141 14.70 -6.31 17.02
CA GLN A 141 15.37 -6.77 18.24
C GLN A 141 15.01 -6.00 19.51
N GLY A 142 14.41 -4.80 19.41
CA GLY A 142 14.17 -3.92 20.55
C GLY A 142 12.70 -3.73 20.90
N ASP A 143 12.42 -3.49 22.19
CA ASP A 143 11.19 -2.86 22.67
C ASP A 143 11.29 -1.35 22.39
N VAL A 144 11.09 -0.98 21.11
CA VAL A 144 11.24 0.40 20.64
C VAL A 144 9.91 1.12 20.76
N ASP A 145 9.93 2.35 21.30
CA ASP A 145 8.74 3.19 21.43
C ASP A 145 8.09 3.47 20.06
N GLU A 146 6.76 3.35 19.99
CA GLU A 146 6.01 3.51 18.74
C GLU A 146 6.25 4.87 18.06
N LYS A 147 6.43 5.96 18.83
CA LYS A 147 6.72 7.28 18.26
C LYS A 147 8.10 7.33 17.63
N GLU A 148 9.07 6.65 18.22
CA GLU A 148 10.41 6.51 17.65
C GLU A 148 10.39 5.70 16.37
N VAL A 149 9.62 4.59 16.33
CA VAL A 149 9.38 3.82 15.10
C VAL A 149 8.79 4.71 14.01
N MET A 150 7.76 5.50 14.34
CA MET A 150 7.10 6.39 13.39
C MET A 150 8.04 7.48 12.84
N LYS A 151 8.87 8.08 13.70
CA LYS A 151 9.87 9.07 13.27
C LYS A 151 10.93 8.44 12.36
N SER A 152 11.38 7.25 12.71
CA SER A 152 12.39 6.51 11.94
C SER A 152 11.84 6.10 10.56
N ILE A 153 10.57 5.67 10.47
CA ILE A 153 9.90 5.44 9.17
C ILE A 153 9.93 6.70 8.31
N GLN A 154 9.58 7.85 8.87
CA GLN A 154 9.58 9.10 8.12
C GLN A 154 10.95 9.48 7.57
N ASN A 155 12.01 9.23 8.34
CA ASN A 155 13.39 9.45 7.89
C ASN A 155 13.78 8.45 6.79
N LEU A 156 13.45 7.17 6.95
CA LEU A 156 13.67 6.15 5.91
C LEU A 156 13.01 6.55 4.58
N TRP A 157 11.78 7.05 4.60
CA TRP A 157 11.11 7.54 3.38
C TRP A 157 11.82 8.73 2.73
N LYS A 158 12.53 9.58 3.49
CA LYS A 158 13.37 10.65 2.95
C LYS A 158 14.62 10.08 2.31
N GLU A 159 15.33 9.19 3.01
CA GLU A 159 16.54 8.54 2.53
C GLU A 159 16.30 7.74 1.24
N LEU A 160 15.22 6.96 1.19
CA LEU A 160 14.80 6.25 -0.03
C LEU A 160 14.53 7.21 -1.18
N GLY A 161 13.91 8.37 -0.90
CA GLY A 161 13.67 9.41 -1.91
C GLY A 161 14.96 10.04 -2.45
N GLU A 162 15.95 10.29 -1.61
CA GLU A 162 17.25 10.82 -2.02
C GLU A 162 18.07 9.78 -2.79
N LEU A 163 18.05 8.51 -2.37
CA LEU A 163 18.70 7.40 -3.06
C LEU A 163 18.10 7.16 -4.46
N ASP A 164 16.78 7.22 -4.59
CA ASP A 164 16.11 7.07 -5.89
C ASP A 164 16.56 8.16 -6.88
N LYS A 165 16.80 9.41 -6.41
CA LYS A 165 17.34 10.51 -7.21
C LYS A 165 18.81 10.30 -7.56
N ALA A 166 19.64 9.98 -6.56
CA ALA A 166 21.09 9.87 -6.71
C ALA A 166 21.49 8.68 -7.60
N GLN A 167 20.81 7.54 -7.47
CA GLN A 167 21.12 6.31 -8.20
C GLN A 167 20.26 6.11 -9.45
N GLN A 168 19.31 7.01 -9.73
CA GLN A 168 18.29 6.87 -10.78
C GLN A 168 17.57 5.50 -10.77
N LYS A 169 17.47 4.85 -9.60
CA LYS A 169 16.86 3.54 -9.43
C LYS A 169 15.59 3.68 -8.60
N LYS A 170 14.45 3.28 -9.14
CA LYS A 170 13.16 3.38 -8.46
C LYS A 170 12.95 2.23 -7.47
N ARG A 171 13.23 2.45 -6.19
CA ARG A 171 13.02 1.45 -5.12
C ARG A 171 11.60 1.48 -4.56
N ILE A 172 10.93 2.62 -4.71
CA ILE A 172 9.57 2.82 -4.20
C ILE A 172 8.54 2.32 -5.22
N THR A 173 7.79 1.29 -4.83
CA THR A 173 6.63 0.81 -5.60
C THR A 173 5.38 1.53 -5.12
N SER A 174 4.36 1.64 -5.99
CA SER A 174 3.11 2.33 -5.67
C SER A 174 1.92 1.61 -6.29
N LYS A 175 0.85 1.43 -5.52
CA LYS A 175 -0.44 0.93 -5.99
C LYS A 175 -1.51 2.00 -5.76
N ARG A 176 -2.33 2.28 -6.78
CA ARG A 176 -3.41 3.26 -6.72
C ARG A 176 -4.73 2.53 -6.49
N LEU A 177 -5.58 3.13 -5.66
CA LEU A 177 -6.89 2.63 -5.31
C LEU A 177 -7.93 3.72 -5.59
N THR A 178 -9.04 3.35 -6.22
CA THR A 178 -10.22 4.21 -6.36
C THR A 178 -11.08 4.11 -5.10
N THR A 179 -12.06 5.01 -4.99
CA THR A 179 -12.99 5.05 -3.86
C THR A 179 -14.40 4.74 -4.33
N LYS A 180 -15.12 3.96 -3.54
CA LYS A 180 -16.55 3.68 -3.69
C LYS A 180 -17.22 3.91 -2.34
N PHE A 181 -18.44 4.41 -2.36
CA PHE A 181 -19.24 4.67 -1.16
C PHE A 181 -20.50 3.81 -1.17
N GLU A 182 -20.74 3.11 -0.06
CA GLU A 182 -21.94 2.29 0.14
C GLU A 182 -22.75 2.85 1.31
N PHE A 183 -23.97 3.27 0.98
CA PHE A 183 -24.91 3.93 1.87
C PHE A 183 -25.85 2.90 2.50
N PRO A 184 -26.38 3.16 3.71
CA PRO A 184 -27.34 2.27 4.33
C PRO A 184 -28.66 2.33 3.55
N MET A 185 -29.36 1.19 3.43
CA MET A 185 -30.60 1.06 2.63
C MET A 185 -31.74 2.00 3.05
N ASN A 186 -31.66 2.66 4.21
CA ASN A 186 -32.67 3.55 4.77
C ASN A 186 -32.25 5.03 4.73
N LEU A 187 -31.82 5.53 3.58
CA LEU A 187 -31.59 6.96 3.35
C LEU A 187 -32.91 7.74 3.50
N SER A 188 -33.32 8.09 4.73
CA SER A 188 -34.44 9.00 4.97
C SER A 188 -33.94 10.44 4.96
N SER A 189 -34.57 11.31 4.17
CA SER A 189 -34.20 12.72 3.98
C SER A 189 -34.27 13.59 5.24
N THR A 190 -34.77 13.06 6.36
CA THR A 190 -35.19 13.87 7.50
C THR A 190 -34.11 14.05 8.58
N VAL A 191 -33.02 13.26 8.56
CA VAL A 191 -32.00 13.32 9.61
C VAL A 191 -30.61 13.12 9.00
N ALA A 192 -29.77 14.15 9.04
CA ALA A 192 -28.34 13.99 8.81
C ALA A 192 -27.69 13.28 10.01
N PRO A 193 -26.56 12.56 9.82
CA PRO A 193 -25.80 11.95 10.91
C PRO A 193 -25.60 12.93 12.08
N ARG A 194 -26.22 12.64 13.23
CA ARG A 194 -26.32 13.55 14.39
C ARG A 194 -24.97 13.95 15.04
N ASN A 195 -23.86 13.35 14.60
CA ASN A 195 -22.48 13.62 15.04
C ASN A 195 -21.73 14.64 14.17
N LEU A 196 -22.43 15.31 13.26
CA LEU A 196 -21.87 16.36 12.42
C LEU A 196 -21.98 17.70 13.15
N PRO A 197 -20.90 18.50 13.26
CA PRO A 197 -21.09 19.89 13.62
C PRO A 197 -22.04 20.48 12.57
N ALA A 198 -23.17 21.03 13.03
CA ALA A 198 -24.05 21.80 12.17
C ALA A 198 -23.19 22.74 11.35
N SER A 199 -23.36 22.75 10.03
CA SER A 199 -22.70 23.72 9.17
C SER A 199 -22.92 25.08 9.82
N ALA A 200 -21.84 25.69 10.31
CA ALA A 200 -21.89 27.06 10.78
C ALA A 200 -22.20 27.90 9.54
N GLY A 201 -23.49 28.16 9.32
CA GLY A 201 -23.97 29.12 8.36
C GLY A 201 -23.58 30.51 8.86
N ALA A 202 -22.82 31.20 8.03
CA ALA A 202 -22.83 32.65 7.91
C ALA A 202 -22.75 32.94 6.41
#